data_AF-A0A928SXY3-F1
#
_entry.id   AF-A0A928SXY3-F1
#
_cell.length_a   1.000
_cell.length_b   1.000
_cell.length_c   1.000
_cell.angle_alpha   90.00
_cell.angle_beta   90.00
_cell.angle_gamma   90.00
#
_symmetry.space_group_name_H-M   'P 1'
#
loop_
_entity.id
_entity.type
_entity.pdbx_description
1 polymer ?
#
loop_
_entity_poly.entity_id
_entity_poly.type
_entity_poly.pdbx_seq_one_letter_code
_entity_poly.pdbx_strand_id
1 'polypeptide(L)'
;MRTSHFVFGLALVGFAVAFSSAACSSDGSASSAGGGGTGNFGGTGATGGGGTGGGTGATGGAAGSGGAAGSGGAAGSGGSAGSGGGAGDASTDGGGTPGDHLLITEVGIQPGGAEFIEIWNPTNAEVDLANYYLSDNSAYYKIASGPWSPQGTPETDFLARFPSGAKLAAGAVLVVAPESASGNPTFEAKFGKCPTYTLNSTGTPLTCGSGNVPAMNIPTNGSVGNQAGALISNDREMIVLFRWNGSAATVEDVDYVTWGATFDDNTRIDKTGVTGYKADTARAAQKSANQGVAGDGGANLAIERCAIESSEKLSGGNGMTGHDETSEDMATSFKSQASPSPGTKNTCL
;
A
#
# COMPACT_ATOMS: atom_id res chain seq x y z
N MET A 1 -36.61 59.58 35.53
CA MET A 1 -37.47 59.68 34.32
C MET A 1 -36.71 59.11 33.14
N ARG A 2 -37.32 58.11 32.49
CA ARG A 2 -37.07 57.55 31.14
C ARG A 2 -35.71 56.89 30.83
N THR A 3 -35.81 55.57 30.80
CA THR A 3 -35.02 54.56 30.10
C THR A 3 -34.90 54.81 28.59
N SER A 4 -33.83 54.30 27.97
CA SER A 4 -33.79 53.99 26.54
C SER A 4 -32.88 52.78 26.32
N HIS A 5 -33.51 51.65 26.03
CA HIS A 5 -32.89 50.42 25.53
C HIS A 5 -32.76 50.52 24.01
N PHE A 6 -31.57 50.27 23.48
CA PHE A 6 -31.36 50.04 22.05
C PHE A 6 -31.63 48.56 21.74
N VAL A 7 -32.62 48.32 20.87
CA VAL A 7 -32.93 47.02 20.28
C VAL A 7 -32.39 47.03 18.85
N PHE A 8 -31.45 46.14 18.53
CA PHE A 8 -31.06 45.86 17.15
C PHE A 8 -31.88 44.66 16.66
N GLY A 9 -32.75 44.91 15.67
CA GLY A 9 -33.48 43.86 14.96
C GLY A 9 -32.59 43.21 13.91
N LEU A 10 -32.41 41.89 14.01
CA LEU A 10 -31.78 41.05 12.99
C LEU A 10 -32.85 40.72 11.93
N ALA A 11 -32.70 41.24 10.71
CA ALA A 11 -33.53 40.88 9.58
C ALA A 11 -33.07 39.52 9.02
N LEU A 12 -33.90 38.49 9.19
CA LEU A 12 -33.73 37.18 8.56
C LEU A 12 -34.26 37.25 7.12
N VAL A 13 -33.39 37.19 6.11
CA VAL A 13 -33.79 37.03 4.71
C VAL A 13 -33.83 35.52 4.43
N GLY A 14 -35.04 34.97 4.37
CA GLY A 14 -35.28 33.59 3.97
C GLY A 14 -35.14 33.43 2.46
N PHE A 15 -34.20 32.60 2.02
CA PHE A 15 -34.10 32.14 0.62
C PHE A 15 -34.71 30.74 0.56
N ALA A 16 -35.89 30.63 -0.05
CA ALA A 16 -36.54 29.35 -0.32
C ALA A 16 -35.97 28.78 -1.62
N VAL A 17 -35.25 27.67 -1.53
CA VAL A 17 -34.85 26.86 -2.70
C VAL A 17 -35.87 25.74 -2.86
N ALA A 18 -36.63 25.79 -3.95
CA ALA A 18 -37.56 24.75 -4.34
C ALA A 18 -36.80 23.56 -4.94
N PHE A 19 -36.93 22.38 -4.32
CA PHE A 19 -36.50 21.11 -4.91
C PHE A 19 -37.65 20.55 -5.76
N SER A 20 -37.41 20.39 -7.07
CA SER A 20 -38.25 19.59 -7.95
C SER A 20 -37.76 18.14 -7.93
N SER A 21 -38.55 17.25 -7.35
CA SER A 21 -38.38 15.81 -7.41
C SER A 21 -38.85 15.27 -8.77
N ALA A 22 -37.93 14.80 -9.60
CA ALA A 22 -38.24 13.98 -10.77
C ALA A 22 -38.16 12.50 -10.37
N ALA A 23 -39.32 11.87 -10.24
CA ALA A 23 -39.45 10.42 -10.17
C ALA A 23 -39.30 9.84 -11.59
N CYS A 24 -38.48 8.80 -11.76
CA CYS A 24 -38.48 7.99 -12.96
C CYS A 24 -38.97 6.59 -12.57
N SER A 25 -40.14 6.23 -13.08
CA SER A 25 -40.76 4.92 -12.97
C SER A 25 -40.04 3.92 -13.86
N SER A 26 -39.87 2.70 -13.35
CA SER A 26 -39.57 1.50 -14.12
C SER A 26 -40.79 1.05 -14.93
N ASP A 27 -40.58 0.65 -16.19
CA ASP A 27 -41.39 -0.38 -16.84
C ASP A 27 -40.53 -1.12 -17.87
N GLY A 28 -40.67 -2.45 -17.86
CA GLY A 28 -39.87 -3.37 -18.65
C GLY A 28 -40.52 -3.84 -19.95
N SER A 29 -39.75 -4.67 -20.64
CA SER A 29 -40.16 -5.70 -21.61
C SER A 29 -40.61 -5.24 -23.00
N ALA A 30 -39.83 -5.57 -24.04
CA ALA A 30 -40.03 -6.79 -24.84
C ALA A 30 -39.25 -6.79 -26.18
N SER A 31 -38.85 -8.00 -26.54
CA SER A 31 -38.18 -8.55 -27.73
C SER A 31 -38.72 -8.20 -29.13
N SER A 32 -37.85 -8.22 -30.14
CA SER A 32 -37.96 -8.97 -31.42
C SER A 32 -36.73 -8.66 -32.31
N ALA A 33 -35.89 -9.61 -32.75
CA ALA A 33 -36.01 -10.60 -33.83
C ALA A 33 -35.41 -10.14 -35.18
N GLY A 34 -34.66 -11.05 -35.83
CA GLY A 34 -34.18 -11.00 -37.23
C GLY A 34 -32.67 -10.79 -37.33
N GLY A 35 -31.83 -11.77 -37.68
CA GLY A 35 -31.80 -12.56 -38.92
C GLY A 35 -30.49 -12.17 -39.64
N GLY A 36 -29.45 -13.01 -39.74
CA GLY A 36 -29.35 -14.14 -40.67
C GLY A 36 -28.42 -13.74 -41.83
N GLY A 37 -27.33 -14.48 -42.08
CA GLY A 37 -26.45 -14.19 -43.21
C GLY A 37 -25.12 -14.94 -43.22
N THR A 38 -25.16 -16.23 -43.55
CA THR A 38 -24.01 -17.06 -43.95
C THR A 38 -23.50 -16.66 -45.34
N GLY A 39 -22.19 -16.74 -45.56
CA GLY A 39 -21.58 -16.63 -46.90
C GLY A 39 -20.19 -17.25 -46.94
N ASN A 40 -20.13 -18.50 -47.39
CA ASN A 40 -18.94 -19.28 -47.73
C ASN A 40 -18.85 -19.39 -49.26
N PHE A 41 -17.68 -19.12 -49.86
CA PHE A 41 -17.09 -19.66 -51.10
C PHE A 41 -15.65 -19.09 -51.16
N GLY A 42 -14.55 -19.76 -51.51
CA GLY A 42 -14.27 -21.10 -52.02
C GLY A 42 -13.01 -21.04 -52.93
N GLY A 43 -12.00 -21.90 -52.68
CA GLY A 43 -10.95 -22.37 -53.62
C GLY A 43 -9.85 -21.40 -54.08
N THR A 44 -8.65 -21.78 -54.54
CA THR A 44 -7.93 -23.06 -54.75
C THR A 44 -6.53 -22.74 -55.32
N GLY A 45 -5.54 -23.62 -55.11
CA GLY A 45 -4.33 -23.80 -55.96
C GLY A 45 -3.03 -23.22 -55.37
N ALA A 46 -2.04 -23.95 -54.83
CA ALA A 46 -1.33 -25.20 -55.15
C ALA A 46 -0.11 -25.04 -56.08
N THR A 47 0.93 -25.82 -55.75
CA THR A 47 2.21 -26.14 -56.44
C THR A 47 3.38 -25.17 -56.21
N GLY A 48 4.61 -25.60 -55.90
CA GLY A 48 5.17 -26.94 -55.67
C GLY A 48 6.70 -26.93 -55.74
N GLY A 49 7.34 -27.85 -54.99
CA GLY A 49 8.69 -28.41 -55.21
C GLY A 49 9.89 -27.55 -54.78
N GLY A 50 10.96 -28.07 -54.16
CA GLY A 50 11.33 -29.44 -53.82
C GLY A 50 12.86 -29.58 -53.77
N GLY A 51 13.36 -30.26 -52.72
CA GLY A 51 14.67 -30.93 -52.62
C GLY A 51 15.89 -30.04 -52.38
N THR A 52 17.00 -30.44 -51.75
CA THR A 52 17.48 -31.61 -50.99
C THR A 52 18.82 -31.11 -50.41
N GLY A 53 19.16 -31.29 -49.13
CA GLY A 53 19.75 -32.52 -48.61
C GLY A 53 21.05 -32.23 -47.84
N GLY A 54 21.19 -32.87 -46.66
CA GLY A 54 22.44 -33.46 -46.17
C GLY A 54 23.45 -32.59 -45.40
N GLY A 55 23.76 -33.01 -44.17
CA GLY A 55 25.16 -33.06 -43.72
C GLY A 55 25.52 -32.42 -42.37
N THR A 56 25.29 -33.18 -41.30
CA THR A 56 26.23 -33.46 -40.17
C THR A 56 27.09 -32.34 -39.57
N GLY A 57 26.96 -32.13 -38.24
CA GLY A 57 28.02 -31.46 -37.46
C GLY A 57 27.68 -30.96 -36.07
N ALA A 58 26.86 -31.68 -35.28
CA ALA A 58 26.70 -31.35 -33.86
C ALA A 58 27.87 -31.96 -33.06
N THR A 59 28.83 -31.13 -32.64
CA THR A 59 29.85 -31.52 -31.66
C THR A 59 29.31 -31.21 -30.26
N GLY A 60 29.16 -32.27 -29.47
CA GLY A 60 28.74 -32.19 -28.07
C GLY A 60 29.81 -31.53 -27.22
N GLY A 61 29.39 -30.51 -26.46
CA GLY A 61 30.17 -29.93 -25.36
C GLY A 61 30.25 -30.91 -24.19
N ALA A 62 31.47 -31.12 -23.71
CA ALA A 62 31.85 -32.12 -22.73
C ALA A 62 31.23 -31.88 -21.34
N ALA A 63 30.82 -32.97 -20.71
CA ALA A 63 30.53 -33.05 -19.29
C ALA A 63 31.83 -32.89 -18.47
N GLY A 64 31.82 -32.00 -17.48
CA GLY A 64 32.90 -31.82 -16.52
C GLY A 64 33.06 -33.04 -15.61
N SER A 65 34.30 -33.52 -15.51
CA SER A 65 34.74 -34.64 -14.69
C SER A 65 34.73 -34.31 -13.18
N GLY A 66 34.41 -35.33 -12.39
CA GLY A 66 34.20 -35.27 -10.94
C GLY A 66 35.42 -34.86 -10.11
N GLY A 67 35.13 -34.10 -9.04
CA GLY A 67 36.04 -33.86 -7.92
C GLY A 67 35.92 -34.96 -6.87
N ALA A 68 37.07 -35.37 -6.34
CA ALA A 68 37.26 -36.50 -5.45
C ALA A 68 36.63 -36.33 -4.06
N ALA A 69 36.19 -37.45 -3.49
CA ALA A 69 35.77 -37.56 -2.09
C ALA A 69 37.00 -37.47 -1.17
N GLY A 70 36.99 -36.48 -0.26
CA GLY A 70 37.92 -36.37 0.86
C GLY A 70 37.37 -37.04 2.11
N SER A 71 38.20 -37.85 2.75
CA SER A 71 37.92 -38.64 3.95
C SER A 71 37.77 -37.80 5.23
N GLY A 72 37.02 -38.34 6.19
CA GLY A 72 36.59 -37.69 7.41
C GLY A 72 37.68 -37.36 8.44
N GLY A 73 37.38 -36.34 9.24
CA GLY A 73 38.07 -35.95 10.46
C GLY A 73 37.05 -35.69 11.58
N ALA A 74 37.45 -35.99 12.81
CA ALA A 74 36.61 -36.26 13.98
C ALA A 74 35.76 -35.09 14.51
N ALA A 75 34.68 -35.48 15.21
CA ALA A 75 33.80 -34.61 15.99
C ALA A 75 34.54 -33.93 17.15
N GLY A 76 34.41 -32.61 17.23
CA GLY A 76 34.74 -31.79 18.40
C GLY A 76 33.49 -31.06 18.87
N SER A 77 33.13 -31.26 20.13
CA SER A 77 32.01 -30.62 20.82
C SER A 77 32.39 -29.25 21.37
N GLY A 78 31.42 -28.32 21.35
CA GLY A 78 31.39 -27.19 22.28
C GLY A 78 31.77 -25.83 21.70
N GLY A 79 30.75 -24.99 21.49
CA GLY A 79 30.91 -23.56 21.25
C GLY A 79 29.64 -22.95 20.66
N SER A 80 28.78 -22.38 21.50
CA SER A 80 27.61 -21.62 21.06
C SER A 80 28.04 -20.46 20.18
N ALA A 81 27.62 -20.46 18.91
CA ALA A 81 27.82 -19.33 18.02
C ALA A 81 26.79 -18.24 18.36
N GLY A 82 27.30 -17.05 18.70
CA GLY A 82 26.49 -15.84 18.83
C GLY A 82 25.88 -15.45 17.50
N SER A 83 24.64 -14.96 17.53
CA SER A 83 23.92 -14.35 16.42
C SER A 83 24.63 -13.07 15.96
N GLY A 84 25.47 -13.20 14.94
CA GLY A 84 26.05 -12.08 14.19
C GLY A 84 25.00 -11.44 13.29
N GLY A 85 24.98 -10.11 13.27
CA GLY A 85 23.98 -9.27 12.59
C GLY A 85 23.80 -9.58 11.10
N GLY A 86 22.56 -9.44 10.64
CA GLY A 86 22.17 -9.58 9.24
C GLY A 86 22.91 -8.58 8.37
N ALA A 87 23.89 -9.07 7.62
CA ALA A 87 24.39 -8.41 6.43
C ALA A 87 23.44 -8.71 5.27
N GLY A 88 23.17 -7.69 4.45
CA GLY A 88 22.25 -7.74 3.32
C GLY A 88 22.44 -8.97 2.45
N ASP A 89 21.39 -9.76 2.41
CA ASP A 89 21.06 -10.65 1.32
C ASP A 89 20.71 -9.75 0.12
N ALA A 90 21.51 -9.83 -0.94
CA ALA A 90 21.09 -9.46 -2.28
C ALA A 90 20.73 -10.76 -2.99
N SER A 91 19.59 -11.34 -2.65
CA SER A 91 19.03 -12.49 -3.36
C SER A 91 18.60 -12.03 -4.75
N THR A 92 19.35 -12.44 -5.76
CA THR A 92 19.10 -12.04 -7.15
C THR A 92 17.93 -12.76 -7.80
N ASP A 93 17.23 -13.68 -7.11
CA ASP A 93 16.05 -14.37 -7.64
C ASP A 93 14.98 -14.61 -6.53
N GLY A 94 14.86 -13.64 -5.61
CA GLY A 94 14.06 -13.68 -4.38
C GLY A 94 12.75 -14.46 -4.44
N GLY A 95 12.59 -15.34 -3.46
CA GLY A 95 11.43 -16.21 -3.24
C GLY A 95 11.15 -16.29 -1.74
N GLY A 96 10.97 -15.12 -1.11
CA GLY A 96 10.59 -14.99 0.30
C GLY A 96 9.31 -15.75 0.63
N THR A 97 9.01 -15.85 1.92
CA THR A 97 7.73 -16.42 2.36
C THR A 97 6.78 -15.27 2.70
N PRO A 98 5.49 -15.37 2.35
CA PRO A 98 4.49 -14.40 2.80
C PRO A 98 4.63 -14.05 4.29
N GLY A 99 4.64 -12.76 4.62
CA GLY A 99 4.75 -12.25 5.98
C GLY A 99 6.10 -12.49 6.66
N ASP A 100 7.19 -12.63 5.91
CA ASP A 100 8.56 -12.64 6.45
C ASP A 100 9.14 -11.23 6.72
N HIS A 101 8.31 -10.20 6.57
CA HIS A 101 8.62 -8.79 6.69
C HIS A 101 7.46 -8.01 7.34
N LEU A 102 7.60 -6.69 7.50
CA LEU A 102 6.58 -5.85 8.14
C LEU A 102 5.32 -5.73 7.28
N LEU A 103 4.15 -5.82 7.88
CA LEU A 103 2.86 -5.75 7.18
C LEU A 103 2.04 -4.54 7.63
N ILE A 104 1.44 -3.83 6.69
CA ILE A 104 0.31 -2.93 6.92
C ILE A 104 -0.89 -3.80 7.28
N THR A 105 -1.42 -3.65 8.49
CA THR A 105 -2.49 -4.51 9.02
C THR A 105 -3.83 -3.83 9.15
N GLU A 106 -3.87 -2.51 9.27
CA GLU A 106 -5.12 -1.76 9.35
C GLU A 106 -4.94 -0.35 8.81
N VAL A 107 -5.88 0.12 8.01
CA VAL A 107 -5.93 1.52 7.55
C VAL A 107 -7.28 2.10 7.94
N GLY A 108 -7.27 3.02 8.89
CA GLY A 108 -8.42 3.82 9.27
C GLY A 108 -8.59 4.97 8.30
N ILE A 109 -9.72 5.00 7.59
CA ILE A 109 -10.03 5.99 6.54
C ILE A 109 -11.06 7.02 7.02
N GLN A 110 -11.78 6.77 8.12
CA GLN A 110 -12.71 7.73 8.71
C GLN A 110 -12.81 7.65 10.24
N PRO A 111 -13.14 8.77 10.90
CA PRO A 111 -13.20 10.14 10.37
C PRO A 111 -11.80 10.72 10.12
N GLY A 112 -11.68 11.75 9.28
CA GLY A 112 -10.38 12.24 8.81
C GLY A 112 -9.36 12.62 9.88
N GLY A 113 -9.79 13.26 10.99
CA GLY A 113 -8.89 13.58 12.12
C GLY A 113 -8.44 12.38 12.97
N ALA A 114 -9.00 11.20 12.71
CA ALA A 114 -8.70 9.95 13.37
C ALA A 114 -8.38 8.83 12.37
N GLU A 115 -7.96 9.18 11.16
CA GLU A 115 -7.33 8.23 10.23
C GLU A 115 -6.05 7.67 10.83
N PHE A 116 -5.62 6.50 10.37
CA PHE A 116 -4.39 5.89 10.83
C PHE A 116 -3.90 4.80 9.89
N ILE A 117 -2.64 4.44 10.05
CA ILE A 117 -1.98 3.29 9.43
C ILE A 117 -1.40 2.45 10.56
N GLU A 118 -1.80 1.19 10.65
CA GLU A 118 -1.24 0.19 11.57
C GLU A 118 -0.24 -0.69 10.81
N ILE A 119 0.90 -0.94 11.44
CA ILE A 119 1.94 -1.85 10.95
C ILE A 119 2.23 -2.90 12.01
N TRP A 120 2.30 -4.16 11.59
CA TRP A 120 2.65 -5.31 12.41
C TRP A 120 4.00 -5.89 11.99
N ASN A 121 4.78 -6.33 12.98
CA ASN A 121 5.98 -7.13 12.76
C ASN A 121 5.68 -8.62 13.00
N PRO A 122 5.40 -9.42 11.95
CA PRO A 122 5.21 -10.87 12.07
C PRO A 122 6.50 -11.64 12.35
N THR A 123 7.66 -11.02 12.18
CA THR A 123 8.95 -11.70 12.29
C THR A 123 9.28 -12.06 13.73
N ASN A 124 10.28 -12.91 13.91
CA ASN A 124 10.78 -13.33 15.22
C ASN A 124 11.86 -12.40 15.80
N ALA A 125 12.12 -11.25 15.16
CA ALA A 125 13.16 -10.32 15.56
C ALA A 125 12.63 -8.87 15.63
N GLU A 126 13.30 -8.05 16.43
CA GLU A 126 13.08 -6.59 16.39
C GLU A 126 13.58 -6.02 15.06
N VAL A 127 12.77 -5.18 14.43
CA VAL A 127 13.12 -4.49 13.18
C VAL A 127 13.48 -3.04 13.49
N ASP A 128 14.64 -2.61 12.98
CA ASP A 128 15.04 -1.20 12.97
C ASP A 128 14.30 -0.47 11.84
N LEU A 129 13.51 0.53 12.20
CA LEU A 129 12.66 1.27 11.26
C LEU A 129 13.37 2.46 10.64
N ALA A 130 14.64 2.73 10.98
CA ALA A 130 15.33 3.94 10.54
C ALA A 130 15.35 4.10 9.03
N ASN A 131 15.31 3.04 8.21
CA ASN A 131 15.27 3.14 6.75
C ASN A 131 13.90 2.84 6.12
N TYR A 132 12.85 2.81 6.94
CA TYR A 132 11.47 2.60 6.51
C TYR A 132 10.74 3.93 6.33
N TYR A 133 9.90 3.95 5.31
CA TYR A 133 9.15 5.11 4.85
C TYR A 133 7.71 4.71 4.58
N LEU A 134 6.79 5.67 4.76
CA LEU A 134 5.39 5.55 4.37
C LEU A 134 5.07 6.62 3.33
N SER A 135 4.25 6.25 2.36
CA SER A 135 3.70 7.16 1.37
C SER A 135 2.31 6.71 0.93
N ASP A 136 1.46 7.66 0.57
CA ASP A 136 0.17 7.44 -0.08
C ASP A 136 0.19 7.67 -1.60
N ASN A 137 1.31 8.16 -2.12
CA ASN A 137 1.43 8.52 -3.52
C ASN A 137 2.26 7.53 -4.35
N SER A 138 1.81 7.27 -5.59
CA SER A 138 2.51 6.40 -6.54
C SER A 138 3.91 6.90 -6.96
N ALA A 139 4.23 8.19 -6.77
CA ALA A 139 5.53 8.73 -7.12
C ALA A 139 6.63 8.48 -6.06
N TYR A 140 6.33 7.80 -4.94
CA TYR A 140 7.24 7.63 -3.79
C TYR A 140 8.66 7.18 -4.19
N TYR A 141 8.77 6.24 -5.12
CA TYR A 141 10.04 5.65 -5.57
C TYR A 141 10.99 6.67 -6.21
N LYS A 142 10.49 7.84 -6.65
CA LYS A 142 11.29 8.92 -7.24
C LYS A 142 12.15 9.65 -6.21
N ILE A 143 11.94 9.44 -4.91
CA ILE A 143 12.85 9.96 -3.87
C ILE A 143 14.30 9.49 -4.08
N ALA A 144 14.48 8.31 -4.68
CA ALA A 144 15.79 7.74 -4.99
C ALA A 144 16.53 8.46 -6.14
N SER A 145 15.84 9.27 -6.94
CA SER A 145 16.40 9.97 -8.10
C SER A 145 16.42 11.49 -7.98
N GLY A 146 15.89 12.04 -6.88
CA GLY A 146 15.92 13.48 -6.61
C GLY A 146 14.79 13.92 -5.67
N PRO A 147 14.52 15.24 -5.59
CA PRO A 147 13.34 15.77 -4.91
C PRO A 147 12.07 15.08 -5.39
N TRP A 148 11.34 14.48 -4.46
CA TRP A 148 10.03 13.90 -4.70
C TRP A 148 9.03 14.99 -5.07
N SER A 149 8.18 14.69 -6.03
CA SER A 149 7.03 15.50 -6.42
C SER A 149 5.85 14.55 -6.50
N PRO A 150 4.82 14.71 -5.64
CA PRO A 150 3.64 13.85 -5.69
C PRO A 150 2.93 13.99 -7.04
N GLN A 151 2.26 12.92 -7.45
CA GLN A 151 1.29 12.95 -8.54
C GLN A 151 -0.12 13.21 -7.99
N GLY A 152 -0.92 14.03 -8.68
CA GLY A 152 -2.29 14.33 -8.25
C GLY A 152 -2.41 15.72 -7.63
N THR A 153 -3.18 15.84 -6.57
CA THR A 153 -3.52 17.13 -5.94
C THR A 153 -2.36 17.59 -5.06
N PRO A 154 -1.78 18.79 -5.30
CA PRO A 154 -0.75 19.31 -4.42
C PRO A 154 -1.23 19.42 -2.97
N GLU A 155 -0.32 19.20 -2.02
CA GLU A 155 -0.55 19.35 -0.57
C GLU A 155 -1.52 18.33 0.06
N THR A 156 -1.93 17.26 -0.62
CA THR A 156 -2.73 16.18 0.00
C THR A 156 -1.92 14.94 0.29
N ASP A 157 -0.84 14.71 -0.45
CA ASP A 157 -0.02 13.51 -0.36
C ASP A 157 1.12 13.63 0.68
N PHE A 158 1.63 12.50 1.15
CA PHE A 158 2.78 12.45 2.03
C PHE A 158 3.82 11.41 1.62
N LEU A 159 5.07 11.72 1.95
CA LEU A 159 6.19 10.79 1.99
C LEU A 159 6.99 11.09 3.25
N ALA A 160 6.87 10.20 4.23
CA ALA A 160 7.46 10.36 5.55
C ALA A 160 8.35 9.17 5.91
N ARG A 161 9.32 9.40 6.80
CA ARG A 161 10.29 8.40 7.27
C ARG A 161 10.12 8.18 8.78
N PHE A 162 10.28 6.96 9.26
CA PHE A 162 10.34 6.75 10.71
C PHE A 162 11.55 7.48 11.33
N PRO A 163 11.44 7.98 12.58
CA PRO A 163 12.53 8.70 13.21
C PRO A 163 13.72 7.78 13.53
N SER A 164 14.92 8.36 13.68
CA SER A 164 16.12 7.59 14.03
C SER A 164 15.94 6.91 15.39
N GLY A 165 16.34 5.64 15.49
CA GLY A 165 16.16 4.83 16.69
C GLY A 165 14.76 4.21 16.84
N ALA A 166 13.83 4.50 15.92
CA ALA A 166 12.55 3.80 15.84
C ALA A 166 12.76 2.31 15.61
N LYS A 167 12.08 1.49 16.41
CA LYS A 167 12.18 0.03 16.39
C LYS A 167 10.79 -0.57 16.59
N LEU A 168 10.56 -1.73 15.98
CA LEU A 168 9.35 -2.52 16.20
C LEU A 168 9.73 -3.93 16.64
N ALA A 169 9.41 -4.27 17.89
CA ALA A 169 9.69 -5.58 18.45
C ALA A 169 8.96 -6.70 17.69
N ALA A 170 9.49 -7.92 17.78
CA ALA A 170 8.86 -9.12 17.23
C ALA A 170 7.42 -9.27 17.74
N GLY A 171 6.48 -9.50 16.82
CA GLY A 171 5.05 -9.66 17.13
C GLY A 171 4.31 -8.37 17.52
N ALA A 172 5.00 -7.23 17.64
CA ALA A 172 4.39 -5.97 18.06
C ALA A 172 3.70 -5.23 16.89
N VAL A 173 2.75 -4.38 17.23
CA VAL A 173 2.09 -3.44 16.31
C VAL A 173 2.48 -2.01 16.65
N LEU A 174 2.50 -1.14 15.65
CA LEU A 174 2.60 0.30 15.80
C LEU A 174 1.51 1.00 14.99
N VAL A 175 1.17 2.22 15.39
CA VAL A 175 0.17 3.05 14.72
C VAL A 175 0.77 4.41 14.36
N VAL A 176 0.57 4.84 13.12
CA VAL A 176 0.86 6.20 12.65
C VAL A 176 -0.47 6.91 12.41
N ALA A 177 -0.68 8.08 13.00
CA ALA A 177 -1.89 8.88 12.79
C ALA A 177 -1.56 10.37 12.55
N PRO A 178 -2.33 11.10 11.73
CA PRO A 178 -2.09 12.50 11.47
C PRO A 178 -2.41 13.37 12.68
N GLU A 179 -1.85 14.58 12.71
CA GLU A 179 -2.39 15.65 13.55
C GLU A 179 -3.75 16.08 13.00
N SER A 180 -4.76 16.16 13.87
CA SER A 180 -6.11 16.56 13.45
C SER A 180 -6.21 18.08 13.32
N ALA A 181 -6.77 18.54 12.19
CA ALA A 181 -7.21 19.93 12.09
C ALA A 181 -8.34 20.28 13.07
N SER A 182 -8.45 21.57 13.37
CA SER A 182 -9.53 22.12 14.20
C SER A 182 -10.90 21.72 13.66
N GLY A 183 -11.75 21.16 14.53
CA GLY A 183 -13.11 20.74 14.19
C GLY A 183 -13.28 19.27 13.82
N ASN A 184 -12.17 18.53 13.63
CA ASN A 184 -12.19 17.07 13.50
C ASN A 184 -11.84 16.39 14.84
N PRO A 185 -12.40 15.20 15.13
CA PRO A 185 -11.99 14.43 16.30
C PRO A 185 -10.55 13.96 16.12
N THR A 186 -9.70 14.17 17.12
CA THR A 186 -8.34 13.61 17.13
C THR A 186 -8.40 12.08 17.20
N PHE A 187 -7.33 11.42 16.76
CA PHE A 187 -7.13 9.98 16.98
C PHE A 187 -7.36 9.59 18.45
N GLU A 188 -6.79 10.35 19.39
CA GLU A 188 -6.97 10.11 20.83
C GLU A 188 -8.43 10.23 21.26
N ALA A 189 -9.14 11.27 20.81
CA ALA A 189 -10.55 11.46 21.14
C ALA A 189 -11.43 10.33 20.58
N LYS A 190 -11.07 9.76 19.43
CA LYS A 190 -11.80 8.67 18.78
C LYS A 190 -11.54 7.31 19.43
N PHE A 191 -10.28 6.99 19.75
CA PHE A 191 -9.88 5.64 20.17
C PHE A 191 -9.47 5.53 21.64
N GLY A 192 -9.44 6.65 22.38
CA GLY A 192 -9.07 6.68 23.80
C GLY A 192 -7.62 6.27 24.06
N LYS A 193 -6.75 6.33 23.05
CA LYS A 193 -5.34 5.94 23.11
C LYS A 193 -4.50 6.83 22.18
N CYS A 194 -3.20 6.91 22.46
CA CYS A 194 -2.26 7.65 21.62
C CYS A 194 -1.73 6.75 20.48
N PRO A 195 -1.48 7.31 19.29
CA PRO A 195 -0.74 6.60 18.25
C PRO A 195 0.73 6.42 18.67
N THR A 196 1.45 5.51 18.01
CA THR A 196 2.89 5.32 18.25
C THR A 196 3.71 6.46 17.67
N TYR A 197 3.35 6.91 16.47
CA TYR A 197 3.95 8.07 15.81
C TYR A 197 2.86 9.01 15.30
N THR A 198 3.16 10.30 15.26
CA THR A 198 2.31 11.30 14.63
C THR A 198 2.88 11.72 13.27
N LEU A 199 2.01 11.96 12.30
CA LEU A 199 2.37 12.57 11.03
C LEU A 199 1.85 14.02 11.01
N ASN A 200 2.76 14.99 10.90
CA ASN A 200 2.40 16.40 10.81
C ASN A 200 3.41 17.19 9.98
N SER A 201 2.99 18.35 9.50
CA SER A 201 3.80 19.20 8.61
C SER A 201 4.97 19.90 9.28
N THR A 202 5.09 19.82 10.60
CA THR A 202 6.17 20.46 11.35
C THR A 202 7.27 19.49 11.76
N GLY A 203 7.03 18.18 11.66
CA GLY A 203 7.92 17.14 12.20
C GLY A 203 8.12 17.24 13.72
N THR A 204 7.16 17.83 14.45
CA THR A 204 7.27 18.04 15.89
C THR A 204 6.42 17.04 16.69
N PRO A 205 6.88 16.60 17.88
CA PRO A 205 6.09 15.70 18.72
C PRO A 205 4.72 16.26 19.07
N LEU A 206 3.70 15.41 19.05
CA LEU A 206 2.34 15.73 19.48
C LEU A 206 2.17 15.40 20.97
N THR A 207 1.51 16.27 21.71
CA THR A 207 1.09 15.96 23.09
C THR A 207 -0.18 15.12 23.06
N CYS A 208 -0.16 14.00 23.76
CA CYS A 208 -1.31 13.11 23.94
C CYS A 208 -1.45 12.73 25.43
N GLY A 209 -2.60 12.24 25.87
CA GLY A 209 -2.89 12.00 27.29
C GLY A 209 -1.93 11.04 28.00
N SER A 210 -1.27 10.12 27.27
CA SER A 210 -0.24 9.23 27.84
C SER A 210 1.20 9.75 27.72
N GLY A 211 1.41 10.92 27.11
CA GLY A 211 2.72 11.55 26.94
C GLY A 211 2.94 12.12 25.54
N ASN A 212 4.21 12.43 25.24
CA ASN A 212 4.58 12.94 23.91
C ASN A 212 4.67 11.79 22.91
N VAL A 213 3.96 11.94 21.80
CA VAL A 213 4.05 11.06 20.64
C VAL A 213 5.12 11.60 19.69
N PRO A 214 6.17 10.82 19.38
CA PRO A 214 7.20 11.25 18.43
C PRO A 214 6.62 11.43 17.02
N ALA A 215 7.12 12.43 16.30
CA ALA A 215 6.74 12.65 14.90
C ALA A 215 7.53 11.75 13.95
N MET A 216 6.88 11.40 12.83
CA MET A 216 7.57 10.95 11.63
C MET A 216 8.47 12.08 11.09
N ASN A 217 9.61 11.71 10.53
CA ASN A 217 10.53 12.64 9.89
C ASN A 217 10.04 12.98 8.48
N ILE A 218 10.20 14.25 8.10
CA ILE A 218 10.12 14.68 6.69
C ILE A 218 11.52 14.49 6.10
N PRO A 219 11.74 13.49 5.22
CA PRO A 219 13.09 13.18 4.75
C PRO A 219 13.61 14.25 3.79
N THR A 220 14.94 14.36 3.67
CA THR A 220 15.55 15.15 2.59
C THR A 220 15.08 14.59 1.25
N ASN A 221 14.45 15.43 0.42
CA ASN A 221 13.73 15.09 -0.82
C ASN A 221 12.31 14.56 -0.67
N GLY A 222 11.76 14.36 0.53
CA GLY A 222 10.33 14.10 0.70
C GLY A 222 9.57 15.35 1.10
N SER A 223 8.26 15.23 1.16
CA SER A 223 7.38 16.23 1.76
C SER A 223 6.20 15.54 2.42
N VAL A 224 5.55 16.26 3.32
CA VAL A 224 4.24 15.87 3.82
C VAL A 224 3.32 17.04 3.47
N GLY A 225 2.18 16.74 2.84
CA GLY A 225 1.21 17.74 2.47
C GLY A 225 0.58 18.43 3.68
N ASN A 226 -0.40 19.28 3.40
CA ASN A 226 -1.22 19.91 4.42
C ASN A 226 -2.12 18.87 5.09
N GLN A 227 -1.75 18.48 6.31
CA GLN A 227 -2.45 17.49 7.14
C GLN A 227 -3.74 18.03 7.77
N ALA A 228 -4.47 18.90 7.08
CA ALA A 228 -5.61 19.65 7.63
C ALA A 228 -6.90 18.82 7.74
N GLY A 229 -6.82 17.64 8.37
CA GLY A 229 -7.98 16.88 8.83
C GLY A 229 -8.43 15.71 7.95
N ALA A 230 -7.66 15.35 6.93
CA ALA A 230 -7.68 14.04 6.26
C ALA A 230 -6.32 13.84 5.59
N LEU A 231 -5.63 12.79 6.00
CA LEU A 231 -4.42 12.23 5.40
C LEU A 231 -4.78 11.29 4.25
N ILE A 232 -5.92 10.61 4.36
CA ILE A 232 -6.26 9.43 3.56
C ILE A 232 -7.61 9.65 2.87
N SER A 233 -7.68 9.36 1.57
CA SER A 233 -8.89 9.50 0.77
C SER A 233 -9.90 8.39 1.06
N ASN A 234 -11.14 8.81 1.32
CA ASN A 234 -12.27 7.92 1.53
C ASN A 234 -12.63 7.07 0.32
N ASP A 235 -12.40 7.57 -0.90
CA ASP A 235 -12.96 6.95 -2.11
C ASP A 235 -11.97 5.99 -2.78
N ARG A 236 -10.68 6.30 -2.66
CA ARG A 236 -9.58 5.58 -3.31
C ARG A 236 -8.24 6.15 -2.87
N GLU A 237 -7.28 5.27 -2.62
CA GLU A 237 -5.87 5.61 -2.47
C GLU A 237 -5.02 4.34 -2.48
N MET A 238 -3.71 4.53 -2.33
CA MET A 238 -2.78 3.48 -1.94
C MET A 238 -2.02 3.91 -0.69
N ILE A 239 -1.49 2.95 0.06
CA ILE A 239 -0.46 3.16 1.07
C ILE A 239 0.65 2.17 0.80
N VAL A 240 1.90 2.64 0.83
CA VAL A 240 3.09 1.80 0.67
C VAL A 240 4.01 2.01 1.86
N LEU A 241 4.42 0.89 2.45
CA LEU A 241 5.59 0.81 3.31
C LEU A 241 6.76 0.43 2.40
N PHE A 242 7.83 1.21 2.42
CA PHE A 242 9.01 0.93 1.61
C PHE A 242 10.30 1.21 2.37
N ARG A 243 11.40 0.64 1.89
CA ARG A 243 12.74 0.86 2.41
C ARG A 243 13.62 1.60 1.44
N TRP A 244 14.40 2.52 2.00
CA TRP A 244 15.46 3.19 1.27
C TRP A 244 16.56 3.65 2.23
N ASN A 245 17.82 3.43 1.87
CA ASN A 245 18.96 3.80 2.73
C ASN A 245 19.41 5.27 2.54
N GLY A 246 18.71 6.04 1.70
CA GLY A 246 19.06 7.43 1.39
C GLY A 246 20.06 7.62 0.25
N SER A 247 20.55 6.53 -0.37
CA SER A 247 21.60 6.59 -1.40
C SER A 247 21.48 5.55 -2.53
N ALA A 248 20.73 4.47 -2.32
CA ALA A 248 20.49 3.46 -3.33
C ALA A 248 19.73 4.06 -4.53
N ALA A 249 20.02 3.58 -5.73
CA ALA A 249 19.36 4.07 -6.96
C ALA A 249 17.88 3.69 -7.05
N THR A 250 17.46 2.68 -6.27
CA THR A 250 16.10 2.18 -6.19
C THR A 250 15.66 2.06 -4.74
N VAL A 251 14.35 2.03 -4.53
CA VAL A 251 13.72 1.65 -3.27
C VAL A 251 13.31 0.18 -3.30
N GLU A 252 13.15 -0.42 -2.12
CA GLU A 252 12.61 -1.76 -1.94
C GLU A 252 11.20 -1.62 -1.39
N ASP A 253 10.21 -2.24 -2.02
CA ASP A 253 8.86 -2.25 -1.49
C ASP A 253 8.79 -3.23 -0.31
N VAL A 254 8.04 -2.89 0.73
CA VAL A 254 7.90 -3.73 1.93
C VAL A 254 6.49 -4.28 2.02
N ASP A 255 5.48 -3.44 1.92
CA ASP A 255 4.08 -3.88 1.82
C ASP A 255 3.29 -2.77 1.15
N TYR A 256 2.18 -3.13 0.52
CA TYR A 256 1.34 -2.26 -0.28
C TYR A 256 -0.13 -2.56 -0.05
N VAL A 257 -0.95 -1.53 0.08
CA VAL A 257 -2.40 -1.66 0.10
C VAL A 257 -3.03 -0.58 -0.78
N THR A 258 -4.11 -0.91 -1.49
CA THR A 258 -4.91 0.03 -2.26
C THR A 258 -6.39 -0.29 -2.15
N TRP A 259 -7.23 0.74 -2.15
CA TRP A 259 -8.70 0.62 -2.18
C TRP A 259 -9.32 1.54 -3.22
N GLY A 260 -10.61 1.36 -3.44
CA GLY A 260 -11.37 2.12 -4.43
C GLY A 260 -11.33 1.51 -5.83
N ALA A 261 -12.28 1.92 -6.67
CA ALA A 261 -12.55 1.30 -7.96
C ALA A 261 -11.81 1.95 -9.15
N THR A 262 -11.04 3.02 -8.92
CA THR A 262 -10.30 3.70 -9.99
C THR A 262 -8.85 3.22 -10.02
N PHE A 263 -8.37 2.95 -11.23
CA PHE A 263 -7.06 2.37 -11.53
C PHE A 263 -6.21 3.39 -12.31
N ASP A 264 -5.93 4.55 -11.71
CA ASP A 264 -5.18 5.64 -12.36
C ASP A 264 -3.78 5.82 -11.75
N ASP A 265 -2.99 6.71 -12.35
CA ASP A 265 -1.60 6.97 -11.93
C ASP A 265 -1.50 7.55 -10.52
N ASN A 266 -2.53 8.25 -10.01
CA ASN A 266 -2.50 8.83 -8.67
C ASN A 266 -2.87 7.79 -7.60
N THR A 267 -3.67 6.78 -7.96
CA THR A 267 -4.23 5.84 -6.97
C THR A 267 -3.52 4.50 -6.92
N ARG A 268 -2.65 4.20 -7.90
CA ARG A 268 -1.92 2.93 -7.99
C ARG A 268 -0.54 3.09 -8.59
N ILE A 269 0.43 2.42 -7.98
CA ILE A 269 1.79 2.33 -8.50
C ILE A 269 1.90 1.23 -9.55
N ASP A 270 2.62 1.49 -10.64
CA ASP A 270 3.21 0.44 -11.47
C ASP A 270 4.48 1.02 -12.12
N LYS A 271 5.62 0.45 -11.71
CA LYS A 271 6.98 0.81 -12.11
C LYS A 271 7.46 0.04 -13.33
N THR A 272 6.59 -0.65 -14.06
CA THR A 272 6.97 -1.39 -15.28
C THR A 272 7.62 -0.45 -16.30
N GLY A 273 8.83 -0.80 -16.73
CA GLY A 273 9.61 -0.01 -17.68
C GLY A 273 10.39 1.15 -17.05
N VAL A 274 10.30 1.38 -15.74
CA VAL A 274 11.17 2.32 -15.03
C VAL A 274 12.55 1.69 -14.87
N THR A 275 13.60 2.41 -15.29
CA THR A 275 14.99 1.90 -15.22
C THR A 275 15.37 1.59 -13.78
N GLY A 276 15.90 0.38 -13.57
CA GLY A 276 16.32 -0.12 -12.25
C GLY A 276 15.24 -0.91 -11.50
N TYR A 277 13.97 -0.73 -11.83
CA TYR A 277 12.86 -1.45 -11.18
C TYR A 277 12.45 -2.70 -11.96
N LYS A 278 11.88 -3.66 -11.23
CA LYS A 278 11.18 -4.81 -11.81
C LYS A 278 9.77 -4.39 -12.23
N ALA A 279 9.12 -5.24 -13.01
CA ALA A 279 7.76 -4.97 -13.45
C ALA A 279 6.78 -5.25 -12.30
N ASP A 280 5.94 -4.27 -12.00
CA ASP A 280 4.83 -4.41 -11.07
C ASP A 280 3.64 -5.11 -11.79
N THR A 281 2.67 -5.57 -11.02
CA THR A 281 1.35 -5.91 -11.56
C THR A 281 0.70 -4.65 -12.12
N ALA A 282 0.37 -4.69 -13.42
CA ALA A 282 -0.24 -3.57 -14.12
C ALA A 282 -1.46 -3.03 -13.35
N ARG A 283 -1.60 -1.69 -13.27
CA ARG A 283 -2.63 -1.01 -12.45
C ARG A 283 -4.01 -1.66 -12.55
N ALA A 284 -4.50 -1.86 -13.77
CA ALA A 284 -5.83 -2.42 -14.06
C ALA A 284 -6.01 -3.89 -13.60
N ALA A 285 -4.92 -4.60 -13.30
CA ALA A 285 -4.92 -5.97 -12.80
C ALA A 285 -4.70 -6.07 -11.29
N GLN A 286 -4.30 -4.98 -10.61
CA GLN A 286 -4.16 -4.97 -9.16
C GLN A 286 -5.52 -5.12 -8.50
N LYS A 287 -5.61 -5.95 -7.47
CA LYS A 287 -6.87 -6.22 -6.76
C LYS A 287 -6.92 -5.36 -5.50
N SER A 288 -7.95 -4.53 -5.38
CA SER A 288 -8.10 -3.63 -4.25
C SER A 288 -8.75 -4.28 -3.04
N ALA A 289 -8.38 -3.78 -1.86
CA ALA A 289 -9.09 -4.06 -0.63
C ALA A 289 -10.56 -3.65 -0.76
N ASN A 290 -11.45 -4.49 -0.25
CA ASN A 290 -12.86 -4.17 -0.23
C ASN A 290 -13.16 -3.28 0.99
N GLN A 291 -13.31 -1.98 0.74
CA GLN A 291 -13.75 -1.01 1.75
C GLN A 291 -15.20 -1.27 2.22
N GLY A 292 -15.97 -2.07 1.48
CA GLY A 292 -17.41 -2.26 1.67
C GLY A 292 -18.19 -1.03 1.21
N VAL A 293 -19.40 -1.24 0.68
CA VAL A 293 -20.35 -0.13 0.48
C VAL A 293 -20.87 0.27 1.87
N ALA A 294 -21.00 1.57 2.16
CA ALA A 294 -21.72 2.07 3.33
C ALA A 294 -23.21 1.71 3.20
N GLY A 295 -23.55 0.44 3.37
CA GLY A 295 -24.92 -0.04 3.49
C GLY A 295 -25.38 0.21 4.93
N ASP A 296 -26.51 0.90 5.07
CA ASP A 296 -27.34 0.91 6.27
C ASP A 296 -26.89 1.88 7.39
N GLY A 297 -26.29 3.02 7.02
CA GLY A 297 -26.05 4.13 7.97
C GLY A 297 -24.85 3.94 8.90
N GLY A 298 -24.03 2.92 8.67
CA GLY A 298 -22.67 2.81 9.20
C GLY A 298 -21.65 3.12 8.10
N ALA A 299 -20.79 4.11 8.30
CA ALA A 299 -19.63 4.29 7.44
C ALA A 299 -18.61 3.19 7.76
N ASN A 300 -18.09 2.48 6.75
CA ASN A 300 -16.91 1.66 6.95
C ASN A 300 -15.76 2.59 7.34
N LEU A 301 -15.15 2.32 8.49
CA LEU A 301 -14.19 3.23 9.11
C LEU A 301 -12.75 2.80 8.85
N ALA A 302 -12.52 1.54 8.51
CA ALA A 302 -11.21 1.01 8.18
C ALA A 302 -11.28 -0.19 7.21
N ILE A 303 -10.13 -0.53 6.65
CA ILE A 303 -9.83 -1.85 6.08
C ILE A 303 -8.78 -2.53 6.95
N GLU A 304 -8.94 -3.83 7.21
CA GLU A 304 -8.08 -4.56 8.13
C GLU A 304 -7.70 -5.92 7.54
N ARG A 305 -6.41 -6.26 7.64
CA ARG A 305 -5.82 -7.48 7.10
C ARG A 305 -6.28 -8.69 7.93
N CYS A 306 -6.65 -9.77 7.24
CA CYS A 306 -7.14 -11.05 7.76
C CYS A 306 -6.52 -12.26 7.07
N ALA A 307 -5.70 -12.06 6.05
CA ALA A 307 -4.84 -13.09 5.50
C ALA A 307 -3.52 -12.45 5.08
N ILE A 308 -2.44 -13.22 5.17
CA ILE A 308 -1.10 -12.78 4.80
C ILE A 308 -0.95 -12.94 3.28
N GLU A 309 -0.83 -11.82 2.56
CA GLU A 309 -0.35 -11.74 1.16
C GLU A 309 -1.00 -12.74 0.20
N SER A 310 -2.33 -12.80 0.25
CA SER A 310 -3.10 -13.79 -0.51
C SER A 310 -2.78 -13.69 -2.01
N SER A 311 -2.23 -14.77 -2.57
CA SER A 311 -1.90 -14.88 -4.00
C SER A 311 -0.86 -13.87 -4.51
N GLU A 312 -0.07 -13.27 -3.62
CA GLU A 312 1.06 -12.45 -4.00
C GLU A 312 2.11 -13.29 -4.76
N LYS A 313 2.71 -12.71 -5.80
CA LYS A 313 3.87 -13.29 -6.48
C LYS A 313 5.11 -13.07 -5.61
N LEU A 314 5.67 -14.17 -5.14
CA LEU A 314 6.84 -14.17 -4.26
C LEU A 314 8.17 -13.87 -4.97
N SER A 315 8.15 -13.58 -6.27
CA SER A 315 9.34 -13.36 -7.07
C SER A 315 9.04 -12.47 -8.27
N GLY A 316 10.09 -11.84 -8.81
CA GLY A 316 10.02 -11.05 -10.04
C GLY A 316 9.58 -9.59 -9.83
N GLY A 317 9.39 -9.13 -8.59
CA GLY A 317 9.15 -7.74 -8.24
C GLY A 317 10.35 -7.10 -7.53
N ASN A 318 10.17 -5.86 -7.06
CA ASN A 318 11.17 -5.09 -6.32
C ASN A 318 10.90 -5.01 -4.81
N GLY A 319 10.09 -5.93 -4.28
CA GLY A 319 9.93 -6.13 -2.83
C GLY A 319 11.23 -6.60 -2.17
N MET A 320 11.36 -6.39 -0.86
CA MET A 320 12.60 -6.71 -0.10
C MET A 320 13.11 -8.14 -0.30
N THR A 321 12.21 -9.10 -0.54
CA THR A 321 12.51 -10.52 -0.74
C THR A 321 12.27 -10.97 -2.18
N GLY A 322 12.16 -10.03 -3.12
CA GLY A 322 11.89 -10.26 -4.55
C GLY A 322 10.41 -10.30 -4.93
N HIS A 323 9.51 -10.10 -3.96
CA HIS A 323 8.07 -10.11 -4.15
C HIS A 323 7.58 -8.95 -5.04
N ASP A 324 6.41 -9.14 -5.65
CA ASP A 324 5.63 -8.10 -6.33
C ASP A 324 4.44 -7.72 -5.44
N GLU A 325 4.67 -6.78 -4.52
CA GLU A 325 3.69 -6.27 -3.53
C GLU A 325 2.37 -5.83 -4.17
N THR A 326 2.41 -5.40 -5.43
CA THR A 326 1.22 -4.94 -6.17
C THR A 326 0.34 -6.08 -6.69
N SER A 327 0.81 -7.33 -6.59
CA SER A 327 0.10 -8.52 -7.08
C SER A 327 -0.84 -9.16 -6.07
N GLU A 328 -0.80 -8.73 -4.80
CA GLU A 328 -1.64 -9.26 -3.74
C GLU A 328 -3.15 -9.18 -4.10
N ASP A 329 -3.89 -10.25 -3.78
CA ASP A 329 -5.35 -10.24 -3.76
C ASP A 329 -5.87 -9.57 -2.48
N MET A 330 -5.85 -8.24 -2.46
CA MET A 330 -6.24 -7.48 -1.27
C MET A 330 -7.73 -7.61 -0.94
N ALA A 331 -8.57 -7.97 -1.91
CA ALA A 331 -9.98 -8.27 -1.64
C ALA A 331 -10.16 -9.54 -0.78
N THR A 332 -9.17 -10.43 -0.83
CA THR A 332 -9.08 -11.62 0.01
C THR A 332 -8.35 -11.33 1.32
N SER A 333 -7.26 -10.57 1.25
CA SER A 333 -6.42 -10.28 2.42
C SER A 333 -7.01 -9.26 3.36
N PHE A 334 -7.75 -8.26 2.88
CA PHE A 334 -8.34 -7.20 3.70
C PHE A 334 -9.86 -7.30 3.76
N LYS A 335 -10.41 -6.95 4.92
CA LYS A 335 -11.85 -6.85 5.16
C LYS A 335 -12.22 -5.46 5.61
N SER A 336 -13.40 -4.99 5.23
CA SER A 336 -13.98 -3.76 5.75
C SER A 336 -14.29 -3.88 7.25
N GLN A 337 -13.94 -2.87 8.02
CA GLN A 337 -14.22 -2.78 9.46
C GLN A 337 -15.08 -1.56 9.79
N ALA A 338 -16.20 -1.82 10.45
CA ALA A 338 -17.05 -0.77 11.03
C ALA A 338 -16.58 -0.35 12.44
N SER A 339 -15.71 -1.12 13.07
CA SER A 339 -15.17 -0.87 14.41
C SER A 339 -13.65 -1.07 14.40
N PRO A 340 -12.88 -0.07 13.93
CA PRO A 340 -11.44 -0.17 13.82
C PRO A 340 -10.78 -0.39 15.19
N SER A 341 -9.66 -1.11 15.22
CA SER A 341 -9.04 -1.57 16.47
C SER A 341 -7.56 -1.18 16.64
N PRO A 342 -7.15 0.06 16.28
CA PRO A 342 -5.75 0.42 16.14
C PRO A 342 -4.91 0.11 17.36
N GLY A 343 -3.70 -0.40 17.16
CA GLY A 343 -2.79 -0.85 18.20
C GLY A 343 -3.13 -2.24 18.74
N THR A 344 -3.96 -3.00 18.02
CA THR A 344 -4.33 -4.38 18.38
C THR A 344 -4.21 -5.24 17.14
N LYS A 345 -3.30 -6.22 17.16
CA LYS A 345 -3.20 -7.18 16.06
C LYS A 345 -4.57 -7.85 15.85
N ASN A 346 -5.06 -7.82 14.62
CA ASN A 346 -6.32 -8.47 14.27
C ASN A 346 -6.31 -9.96 14.63
N THR A 347 -7.43 -10.43 15.19
CA THR A 347 -7.60 -11.83 15.61
C THR A 347 -7.75 -12.82 14.46
N CYS A 348 -8.07 -12.37 13.25
CA CYS A 348 -8.08 -13.22 12.07
C CYS A 348 -6.67 -13.39 11.44
N LEU A 349 -5.64 -12.72 11.96
CA LEU A 349 -4.23 -12.85 11.58
C LEU A 349 -3.39 -13.69 12.57
#